data_AF-A0AAJ2ECH6-F1
#
_entry.id   AF-A0AAJ2ECH6-F1
#
_cell.length_a   1.000
_cell.length_b   1.000
_cell.length_c   1.000
_cell.angle_alpha   90.00
_cell.angle_beta   90.00
_cell.angle_gamma   90.00
#
_symmetry.space_group_name_H-M   'P 1'
#
loop_
_entity.id
_entity.type
_entity.pdbx_description
1 polymer ?
#
loop_
_entity_poly.entity_id
_entity_poly.type
_entity_poly.pdbx_seq_one_letter_code
_entity_poly.pdbx_strand_id
1 'polypeptide(L)' 'MKTLVLLCACLAWTGAALATDAAEAPVAASSAAPEPKTLKERLGDKASDDQRVDNCHVPADRRGTKVRPDKCMP' A
#
# COMPACT_ATOMS: atom_id res chain seq x y z
N MET A 1 24.14 4.86 46.78
CA MET A 1 25.24 5.27 45.86
C MET A 1 25.65 4.20 44.83
N LYS A 2 25.10 2.97 44.86
CA LYS A 2 25.34 1.95 43.80
C LYS A 2 24.25 1.91 42.73
N THR A 3 23.05 2.42 43.05
CA THR A 3 21.91 2.51 42.13
C THR A 3 22.03 3.63 41.10
N LEU A 4 22.83 4.66 41.40
CA LEU A 4 23.02 5.82 40.50
C LEU A 4 23.99 5.51 39.35
N VAL A 5 24.92 4.58 39.54
CA VAL A 5 25.87 4.14 38.49
C VAL A 5 25.20 3.25 37.45
N LEU A 6 24.18 2.48 37.85
CA LEU A 6 23.45 1.56 36.99
C LEU A 6 22.51 2.26 35.98
N LEU A 7 22.10 3.51 36.25
CA LEU A 7 21.22 4.26 35.35
C LEU A 7 21.96 4.88 34.15
N CYS A 8 23.26 5.19 34.28
CA CYS A 8 24.03 5.75 33.15
C CYS A 8 24.37 4.73 32.06
N ALA A 9 24.35 3.43 32.36
CA ALA A 9 24.71 2.40 31.39
C ALA A 9 23.59 2.07 30.38
N CYS A 10 22.34 2.46 30.65
CA CYS A 10 21.19 2.14 29.79
C CYS A 10 20.96 3.13 28.65
N LEU A 11 21.48 4.37 28.73
CA LEU A 11 21.25 5.40 27.70
C LEU A 11 22.14 5.26 26.46
N ALA A 12 23.07 4.30 26.43
CA ALA A 12 23.95 4.07 25.28
C ALA A 12 23.30 3.20 24.17
N TRP A 13 22.04 2.75 24.33
CA TRP A 13 21.42 1.80 23.40
C TRP A 13 20.37 2.37 22.45
N THR A 14 20.09 3.67 22.49
CA THR A 14 19.24 4.31 21.49
C THR A 14 20.06 4.60 20.24
N GLY A 15 20.15 3.61 19.36
CA GLY A 15 20.69 3.78 18.02
C GLY A 15 19.94 4.88 17.29
N ALA A 16 20.66 5.93 16.89
CA ALA A 16 20.17 6.91 15.95
C ALA A 16 20.03 6.24 14.58
N ALA A 17 18.80 5.87 14.21
CA ALA A 17 18.46 5.56 12.84
C ALA A 17 18.56 6.86 12.03
N LEU A 18 19.72 7.12 11.43
CA LEU A 18 19.89 8.16 10.43
C LEU A 18 19.07 7.73 9.20
N ALA A 19 17.88 8.32 9.04
CA ALA A 19 17.17 8.32 7.78
C ALA A 19 18.06 9.07 6.77
N THR A 20 18.70 8.31 5.88
CA THR A 20 19.35 8.87 4.70
C THR A 20 18.24 9.38 3.79
N ASP A 21 18.01 10.69 3.81
CA ASP A 21 17.29 11.38 2.75
C ASP A 21 18.17 11.23 1.50
N ALA A 22 17.86 10.22 0.69
CA ALA A 22 18.48 10.02 -0.60
C ALA A 22 18.07 11.24 -1.44
N ALA A 23 19.01 12.17 -1.61
CA ALA A 23 18.86 13.29 -2.52
C ALA A 23 18.46 12.76 -3.91
N GLU A 24 17.17 12.90 -4.22
CA GLU A 24 16.60 12.48 -5.49
C GLU A 24 17.12 13.44 -6.58
N ALA A 25 18.09 12.95 -7.35
CA ALA A 25 18.45 13.58 -8.62
C ALA A 25 17.22 13.54 -9.54
N PRO A 26 16.85 14.62 -10.24
CA PRO A 26 15.67 14.63 -11.09
C PRO A 26 15.94 13.81 -12.35
N VAL A 27 15.65 12.51 -12.29
CA VAL A 27 15.58 11.66 -13.48
C VAL A 27 14.22 11.88 -14.13
N ALA A 28 14.23 12.73 -15.16
CA ALA A 28 13.13 12.89 -16.08
C ALA A 28 12.85 11.57 -16.82
N ALA A 29 11.78 10.87 -16.42
CA ALA A 29 10.86 10.15 -17.31
C ALA A 29 9.65 9.69 -16.50
N SER A 30 8.54 10.38 -16.75
CA SER A 30 7.20 10.14 -16.20
C SER A 30 6.82 8.65 -16.22
N SER A 31 6.78 8.06 -15.04
CA SER A 31 5.87 6.95 -14.73
C SER A 31 5.40 7.19 -13.31
N ALA A 32 4.45 8.13 -13.17
CA ALA A 32 3.76 8.34 -11.92
C ALA A 32 3.24 6.98 -11.45
N ALA A 33 3.85 6.45 -10.38
CA ALA A 33 3.34 5.25 -9.74
C ALA A 33 1.86 5.49 -9.44
N PRO A 34 0.97 4.52 -9.71
CA PRO A 34 -0.44 4.72 -9.42
C PRO A 34 -0.57 5.02 -7.92
N GLU A 35 -1.25 6.12 -7.61
CA GLU A 35 -1.52 6.52 -6.23
C GLU A 35 -2.04 5.32 -5.42
N PRO A 36 -1.58 5.14 -4.17
CA PRO A 36 -2.04 4.02 -3.34
C PRO A 36 -3.55 4.12 -3.15
N LYS A 37 -4.27 3.15 -3.70
CA LYS A 37 -5.73 3.12 -3.68
C LYS A 37 -6.22 2.90 -2.25
N THR A 38 -7.03 3.83 -1.75
CA THR A 38 -7.58 3.76 -0.41
C THR A 38 -8.89 2.97 -0.49
N LEU A 39 -8.95 1.76 0.08
CA LEU A 39 -10.05 0.75 0.00
C LEU A 39 -11.51 1.24 0.05
N LYS A 40 -11.76 2.51 0.34
CA LYS A 40 -12.99 3.27 0.07
C LYS A 40 -13.52 3.11 -1.35
N GLU A 41 -12.68 2.90 -2.38
CA GLU A 41 -13.18 2.62 -3.74
C GLU A 41 -14.02 1.35 -3.84
N ARG A 42 -13.88 0.41 -2.90
CA ARG A 42 -14.65 -0.84 -2.84
C ARG A 42 -16.05 -0.66 -2.23
N LEU A 43 -16.41 0.55 -1.78
CA LEU A 43 -17.70 0.84 -1.17
C LEU A 43 -18.81 1.09 -2.21
N GLY A 44 -18.45 1.28 -3.48
CA GLY A 44 -19.39 1.36 -4.59
C GLY A 44 -19.98 0.00 -4.97
N ASP A 45 -20.78 -0.02 -6.04
CA ASP A 45 -21.26 -1.26 -6.60
C ASP A 45 -20.11 -2.14 -7.12
N LYS A 46 -20.27 -3.46 -7.01
CA LYS A 46 -19.23 -4.43 -7.41
C LYS A 46 -18.83 -4.32 -8.88
N ALA A 47 -19.72 -3.83 -9.74
CA ALA A 47 -19.47 -3.69 -11.17
C ALA A 47 -18.51 -2.52 -11.47
N SER A 48 -18.62 -1.43 -10.73
CA SER A 48 -17.74 -0.26 -10.80
C SER A 48 -16.39 -0.46 -10.09
N ASP A 49 -16.22 -1.52 -9.30
CA ASP A 49 -14.94 -1.78 -8.61
C ASP A 49 -13.83 -2.13 -9.62
N ASP A 50 -12.93 -1.17 -9.82
CA ASP A 50 -11.78 -1.31 -10.70
C ASP A 50 -10.75 -2.33 -10.20
N GLN A 51 -10.74 -2.64 -8.90
CA GLN A 51 -9.86 -3.64 -8.29
C GLN A 51 -10.43 -5.07 -8.33
N ARG A 52 -11.65 -5.26 -8.82
CA ARG A 52 -12.24 -6.60 -8.90
C ARG A 52 -11.41 -7.54 -9.81
N VAL A 53 -11.17 -8.77 -9.35
CA VAL A 53 -10.30 -9.73 -10.05
C VAL A 53 -11.06 -10.52 -11.12
N ASP A 54 -12.30 -10.94 -10.82
CA ASP A 54 -13.16 -11.75 -11.67
C ASP A 54 -14.53 -11.09 -11.89
N ASN A 55 -15.35 -11.61 -12.79
CA ASN A 55 -16.73 -11.15 -12.96
C ASN A 55 -17.72 -12.00 -12.15
N CYS A 56 -17.26 -12.68 -11.10
CA CYS A 56 -18.14 -13.44 -10.24
C CYS A 56 -19.18 -12.49 -9.61
N HIS A 57 -20.45 -12.86 -9.68
CA HIS A 57 -21.59 -12.05 -9.22
C HIS A 57 -21.77 -10.69 -9.93
N VAL A 58 -21.13 -10.45 -11.08
CA VAL A 58 -21.36 -9.24 -11.90
C VAL A 58 -22.21 -9.59 -13.12
N PRO A 59 -23.42 -9.01 -13.28
CA PRO A 59 -24.26 -9.21 -14.46
C PRO A 59 -23.56 -8.84 -15.77
N ALA A 60 -23.85 -9.54 -16.87
CA ALA A 60 -23.12 -9.38 -18.14
C ALA A 60 -23.23 -7.97 -18.74
N ASP A 61 -24.41 -7.36 -18.61
CA ASP A 61 -24.74 -5.99 -19.00
C ASP A 61 -23.95 -4.92 -18.22
N ARG A 62 -23.47 -5.26 -17.02
CA ARG A 62 -22.71 -4.35 -16.15
C ARG A 62 -21.21 -4.56 -16.23
N ARG A 63 -20.74 -5.49 -17.06
CA ARG A 63 -19.31 -5.73 -17.25
C ARG A 63 -18.77 -4.62 -18.13
N GLY A 64 -17.75 -3.93 -17.63
CA GLY A 64 -17.00 -2.96 -18.44
C GLY A 64 -16.21 -3.65 -19.56
N THR A 65 -15.44 -2.86 -20.30
CA THR A 65 -14.62 -3.35 -21.42
C THR A 65 -13.41 -4.20 -20.99
N LYS A 66 -13.04 -4.17 -19.70
CA LYS A 66 -11.94 -4.98 -19.16
C LYS A 66 -12.36 -6.46 -19.13
N VAL A 67 -11.68 -7.28 -19.92
CA VAL A 67 -11.84 -8.74 -19.89
C VAL A 67 -11.37 -9.28 -18.54
N ARG A 68 -12.24 -10.00 -17.86
CA ARG A 68 -11.97 -10.65 -16.57
C ARG A 68 -12.56 -12.06 -16.57
N PRO A 69 -11.98 -13.02 -15.82
CA PRO A 69 -12.51 -14.38 -15.74
C PRO A 69 -13.94 -14.40 -15.20
N ASP A 70 -14.77 -15.30 -15.73
CA ASP A 70 -16.17 -15.46 -15.28
C ASP A 70 -16.35 -16.53 -14.22
N LYS A 71 -15.34 -17.40 -14.09
CA LYS A 71 -15.31 -18.47 -13.10
C LYS A 71 -15.18 -17.88 -11.70
N CYS A 72 -16.19 -18.11 -10.88
CA CYS A 72 -16.06 -18.02 -9.44
C CYS A 72 -15.14 -19.15 -8.96
N MET A 73 -14.09 -18.81 -8.21
CA MET A 73 -13.31 -19.81 -7.48
C MET A 73 -14.10 -20.24 -6.22
N PRO A 74 -14.04 -21.52 -5.82
CA PRO A 74 -14.72 -22.03 -4.62
C PRO A 74 -14.15 -21.48 -3.32
#